data_AF-A0A962UZ39-F1
#
_entry.id   AF-A0A962UZ39-F1
#
_cell.length_a   1.000
_cell.length_b   1.000
_cell.length_c   1.000
_cell.angle_alpha   90.00
_cell.angle_beta   90.00
_cell.angle_gamma   90.00
#
_symmetry.space_group_name_H-M   'P 1'
#
loop_
_entity.id
_entity.type
_entity.pdbx_description
1 polymer ?
#
loop_
_entity_poly.entity_id
_entity_poly.type
_entity_poly.pdbx_seq_one_letter_code
_entity_poly.pdbx_strand_id
1 'polypeptide(L)'
;TARNAVFTEQLQQALAATLEPATITGAQTAAAIMAMNNIYYRSLHLLSEKDYLGMPAKLRMNAIARPGVDKIDFELYSLAASAINGCGMCLDSHEKELRKQGLGKESIQSALRIAAVVHAVAVTLENSASPALAQAA
;
A
#
# COMPACT_ATOMS: atom_id res chain seq x y z
N THR A 1 8.63 8.54 2.20
CA THR A 1 7.34 7.86 2.45
C THR A 1 7.00 8.06 3.92
N ALA A 2 6.04 8.92 4.23
CA ALA A 2 5.65 9.23 5.61
C ALA A 2 5.19 7.96 6.33
N ARG A 3 5.97 7.53 7.32
CA ARG A 3 5.63 6.45 8.24
C ARG A 3 5.34 7.11 9.58
N ASN A 4 4.11 7.57 9.76
CA ASN A 4 3.70 8.24 10.99
C ASN A 4 3.14 7.19 11.97
N ALA A 5 3.96 6.81 12.96
CA ALA A 5 3.61 5.76 13.92
C ALA A 5 2.39 6.14 14.78
N VAL A 6 2.34 7.38 15.27
CA VAL A 6 1.24 7.88 16.11
C VAL A 6 -0.07 7.86 15.33
N PHE A 7 -0.09 8.40 14.10
CA PHE A 7 -1.27 8.38 13.26
C PHE A 7 -1.72 6.96 12.92
N THR A 8 -0.77 6.05 12.66
CA THR A 8 -1.08 4.64 12.37
C THR A 8 -1.75 3.97 13.58
N GLU A 9 -1.21 4.19 14.78
CA GLU A 9 -1.78 3.66 16.02
C GLU A 9 -3.19 4.22 16.28
N GLN A 10 -3.36 5.54 16.17
CA GLN A 10 -4.66 6.20 16.35
C GLN A 10 -5.70 5.71 15.34
N LEU A 11 -5.31 5.54 14.07
CA LEU A 11 -6.19 5.00 13.04
C LEU A 11 -6.59 3.55 13.35
N GLN A 12 -5.65 2.72 13.79
CA GLN A 12 -5.94 1.35 14.21
C GLN A 12 -6.91 1.32 15.40
N GLN A 13 -6.68 2.14 16.42
CA GLN A 13 -7.56 2.24 17.59
C GLN A 13 -8.98 2.70 17.19
N ALA A 14 -9.10 3.69 16.31
CA ALA A 14 -10.38 4.19 15.82
C ALA A 14 -11.16 3.13 15.02
N LEU A 15 -10.46 2.23 14.34
CA LEU A 15 -11.07 1.17 13.51
C LEU A 15 -11.25 -0.16 14.25
N ALA A 16 -10.62 -0.35 15.41
CA ALA A 16 -10.60 -1.62 16.14
C ALA A 16 -12.00 -2.11 16.57
N ALA A 17 -12.94 -1.20 16.81
CA ALA A 17 -14.32 -1.55 17.14
C ALA A 17 -15.17 -1.93 15.92
N THR A 18 -14.69 -1.64 14.70
CA THR A 18 -15.46 -1.82 13.45
C THR A 18 -14.90 -2.93 12.56
N LEU A 19 -13.58 -3.20 12.63
CA LEU A 19 -12.91 -4.16 11.78
C LEU A 19 -12.56 -5.45 12.53
N GLU A 20 -12.75 -6.58 11.86
CA GLU A 20 -12.28 -7.88 12.33
C GLU A 20 -10.75 -7.89 12.46
N PRO A 21 -10.17 -8.57 13.47
CA PRO A 21 -8.71 -8.65 13.65
C PRO A 21 -7.96 -9.23 12.42
N ALA A 22 -8.62 -10.14 11.70
CA ALA A 22 -8.09 -10.72 10.46
C ALA A 22 -7.93 -9.65 9.37
N THR A 23 -8.86 -8.71 9.25
CA THR A 23 -8.81 -7.60 8.29
C THR A 23 -7.61 -6.68 8.55
N ILE A 24 -7.38 -6.34 9.83
CA ILE A 24 -6.23 -5.52 10.24
C ILE A 24 -4.92 -6.25 9.89
N THR A 25 -4.84 -7.54 10.21
CA THR A 25 -3.66 -8.37 9.90
C THR A 25 -3.44 -8.49 8.39
N GLY A 26 -4.50 -8.66 7.60
CA GLY A 26 -4.44 -8.71 6.14
C GLY A 26 -3.91 -7.41 5.54
N ALA A 27 -4.40 -6.25 6.01
CA ALA A 27 -3.93 -4.94 5.57
C ALA A 27 -2.45 -4.70 5.94
N GLN A 28 -2.03 -5.06 7.16
CA GLN A 28 -0.63 -4.99 7.58
C GLN A 28 0.27 -5.92 6.76
N THR A 29 -0.22 -7.12 6.45
CA THR A 29 0.48 -8.09 5.60
C THR A 29 0.67 -7.54 4.19
N ALA A 30 -0.38 -6.95 3.60
CA ALA A 30 -0.32 -6.29 2.30
C ALA A 30 0.71 -5.15 2.30
N ALA A 31 0.67 -4.27 3.31
CA ALA A 31 1.63 -3.17 3.45
C ALA A 31 3.08 -3.69 3.56
N ALA A 32 3.32 -4.73 4.36
CA ALA A 32 4.64 -5.33 4.56
C ALA A 32 5.20 -5.97 3.29
N ILE A 33 4.39 -6.78 2.59
CA ILE A 33 4.84 -7.43 1.34
C ILE A 33 5.03 -6.41 0.23
N MET A 34 4.18 -5.37 0.16
CA MET A 34 4.32 -4.29 -0.83
C MET A 34 5.54 -3.42 -0.56
N ALA A 35 5.95 -3.23 0.69
CA ALA A 35 7.21 -2.55 1.00
C ALA A 35 8.43 -3.25 0.36
N MET A 36 8.41 -4.58 0.26
CA MET A 36 9.45 -5.35 -0.45
C MET A 36 9.22 -5.33 -1.97
N ASN A 37 8.01 -5.72 -2.41
CA ASN A 37 7.71 -5.90 -3.82
C ASN A 37 7.79 -4.60 -4.62
N ASN A 38 7.28 -3.50 -4.06
CA ASN A 38 7.31 -2.21 -4.74
C ASN A 38 8.73 -1.73 -4.96
N ILE A 39 9.65 -1.96 -4.02
CA ILE A 39 11.07 -1.58 -4.21
C ILE A 39 11.69 -2.41 -5.33
N TYR A 40 11.55 -3.73 -5.28
CA TYR A 40 12.14 -4.63 -6.27
C TYR A 40 11.58 -4.36 -7.68
N TYR A 41 10.26 -4.46 -7.86
CA TYR A 41 9.64 -4.34 -9.18
C TYR A 41 9.70 -2.92 -9.74
N ARG A 42 9.64 -1.87 -8.90
CA ARG A 42 9.87 -0.49 -9.38
C ARG A 42 11.28 -0.34 -9.91
N SER A 43 12.27 -0.88 -9.22
CA SER A 43 13.67 -0.80 -9.65
C SER A 43 13.85 -1.46 -11.02
N LEU A 44 13.32 -2.67 -11.19
CA LEU A 44 13.38 -3.36 -12.49
C LEU A 44 12.59 -2.66 -13.60
N HIS A 45 11.47 -2.02 -13.27
CA HIS A 45 10.69 -1.25 -14.22
C HIS A 45 11.46 -0.01 -14.73
N LEU A 46 12.18 0.67 -13.84
CA LEU A 46 12.92 1.91 -14.13
C LEU A 46 14.29 1.68 -14.78
N LEU A 47 14.92 0.51 -14.59
CA LEU A 47 16.20 0.20 -15.23
C LEU A 47 16.04 0.15 -16.75
N SER A 48 16.97 0.78 -17.48
CA SER A 48 17.03 0.67 -18.95
C SER A 48 17.39 -0.74 -19.40
N GLU A 49 18.21 -1.45 -18.61
CA GLU A 49 18.54 -2.85 -18.83
C GLU A 49 17.35 -3.73 -18.44
N LYS A 50 16.83 -4.49 -19.40
CA LYS A 50 15.60 -5.28 -19.24
C LYS A 50 15.86 -6.75 -18.94
N ASP A 51 17.10 -7.22 -19.08
CA ASP A 51 17.46 -8.61 -18.77
C ASP A 51 17.12 -9.00 -17.33
N TYR A 52 17.19 -8.06 -16.39
CA TYR A 52 16.83 -8.29 -14.99
C TYR A 52 15.36 -8.69 -14.79
N LEU A 53 14.43 -8.29 -15.67
CA LEU A 53 13.02 -8.69 -15.58
C LEU A 53 12.81 -10.18 -15.90
N GLY A 54 13.69 -10.76 -16.73
CA GLY A 54 13.67 -12.19 -17.06
C GLY A 54 14.27 -13.07 -15.97
N MET A 55 15.00 -12.50 -15.01
CA MET A 55 15.62 -13.24 -13.92
C MET A 55 14.62 -13.59 -12.82
N PRO A 56 14.73 -14.77 -12.17
CA PRO A 56 13.85 -15.12 -11.07
C PRO A 56 14.10 -14.23 -9.86
N ALA A 57 13.04 -13.62 -9.33
CA ALA A 57 13.13 -12.69 -8.20
C ALA A 57 13.70 -13.31 -6.92
N LYS A 58 13.44 -14.60 -6.68
CA LYS A 58 13.85 -15.34 -5.46
C LYS A 58 13.41 -14.67 -4.15
N LEU A 59 12.29 -13.95 -4.18
CA LEU A 59 11.66 -13.34 -3.01
C LEU A 59 10.46 -14.19 -2.56
N ARG A 60 10.29 -14.35 -1.24
CA ARG A 60 9.19 -15.14 -0.69
C ARG A 60 7.92 -14.30 -0.59
N MET A 61 6.90 -14.65 -1.38
CA MET A 61 5.66 -13.86 -1.51
C MET A 61 4.40 -14.67 -1.17
N ASN A 62 4.52 -15.72 -0.35
CA ASN A 62 3.41 -16.64 -0.04
C ASN A 62 2.14 -15.94 0.47
N ALA A 63 2.31 -14.81 1.15
CA ALA A 63 1.20 -13.99 1.65
C ALA A 63 0.26 -13.50 0.54
N ILE A 64 0.75 -13.29 -0.70
CA ILE A 64 -0.10 -12.89 -1.83
C ILE A 64 -1.06 -14.02 -2.22
N ALA A 65 -0.58 -15.27 -2.17
CA ALA A 65 -1.40 -16.43 -2.51
C ALA A 65 -2.32 -16.85 -1.36
N ARG A 66 -1.90 -16.62 -0.11
CA ARG A 66 -2.66 -16.99 1.10
C ARG A 66 -2.68 -15.81 2.08
N PRO A 67 -3.49 -14.78 1.81
CA PRO A 67 -3.47 -13.53 2.57
C PRO A 67 -4.17 -13.57 3.93
N GLY A 68 -4.94 -14.64 4.21
CA GLY A 68 -5.72 -14.77 5.45
C GLY A 68 -6.96 -13.88 5.52
N VAL A 69 -7.28 -13.16 4.43
CA VAL A 69 -8.47 -12.33 4.22
C VAL A 69 -9.02 -12.59 2.81
N ASP A 70 -10.15 -11.98 2.46
CA ASP A 70 -10.67 -12.04 1.10
C ASP A 70 -9.62 -11.54 0.09
N LYS A 71 -9.58 -12.19 -1.07
CA LYS A 71 -8.56 -11.89 -2.09
C LYS A 71 -8.76 -10.50 -2.69
N ILE A 72 -10.01 -10.08 -2.91
CA ILE A 72 -10.33 -8.73 -3.41
C ILE A 72 -9.81 -7.68 -2.43
N ASP A 73 -10.08 -7.87 -1.14
CA ASP A 73 -9.64 -6.96 -0.10
C ASP A 73 -8.10 -6.86 -0.05
N PHE A 74 -7.41 -7.99 -0.09
CA PHE A 74 -5.95 -8.01 -0.10
C PHE A 74 -5.35 -7.29 -1.32
N GLU A 75 -5.95 -7.47 -2.49
CA GLU A 75 -5.55 -6.79 -3.72
C GLU A 75 -5.81 -5.27 -3.63
N LEU A 76 -6.92 -4.83 -3.01
CA LEU A 76 -7.19 -3.41 -2.75
C LEU A 76 -6.16 -2.79 -1.79
N TYR A 77 -5.82 -3.49 -0.70
CA TYR A 77 -4.78 -3.02 0.23
C TYR A 77 -3.42 -2.93 -0.46
N SER A 78 -3.10 -3.92 -1.30
CA SER A 78 -1.83 -3.97 -2.04
C SER A 78 -1.75 -2.87 -3.11
N LEU A 79 -2.87 -2.56 -3.79
CA LEU A 79 -3.00 -1.42 -4.69
C LEU A 79 -2.77 -0.10 -3.94
N ALA A 80 -3.43 0.10 -2.80
CA ALA A 80 -3.29 1.32 -1.99
C ALA A 80 -1.85 1.52 -1.50
N ALA A 81 -1.20 0.46 -0.99
CA ALA A 81 0.20 0.50 -0.60
C ALA A 81 1.14 0.79 -1.79
N SER A 82 0.86 0.19 -2.95
CA SER A 82 1.62 0.42 -4.19
C SER A 82 1.49 1.85 -4.71
N ALA A 83 0.32 2.48 -4.52
CA ALA A 83 0.10 3.89 -4.85
C ALA A 83 0.96 4.80 -3.99
N ILE A 84 0.95 4.58 -2.66
CA ILE A 84 1.75 5.36 -1.70
C ILE A 84 3.26 5.17 -1.97
N ASN A 85 3.68 3.96 -2.31
CA ASN A 85 5.07 3.64 -2.60
C ASN A 85 5.49 4.04 -4.02
N GLY A 86 4.56 4.34 -4.93
CA GLY A 86 4.86 4.76 -6.30
C GLY A 86 5.50 3.67 -7.17
N CYS A 87 4.91 2.47 -7.23
CA CYS A 87 5.36 1.39 -8.12
C CYS A 87 4.35 1.14 -9.25
N GLY A 88 4.63 1.66 -10.45
CA GLY A 88 3.74 1.52 -11.62
C GLY A 88 3.43 0.06 -11.99
N MET A 89 4.44 -0.81 -11.99
CA MET A 89 4.25 -2.23 -12.31
C MET A 89 3.32 -2.94 -11.31
N CYS A 90 3.44 -2.64 -10.02
CA CYS A 90 2.54 -3.23 -9.01
C CYS A 90 1.13 -2.65 -9.12
N LEU A 91 1.00 -1.34 -9.40
CA LEU A 91 -0.31 -0.72 -9.65
C LEU A 91 -1.06 -1.41 -10.79
N ASP A 92 -0.42 -1.59 -11.95
CA ASP A 92 -1.02 -2.26 -13.09
C ASP A 92 -1.39 -3.72 -12.78
N SER A 93 -0.52 -4.43 -12.05
CA SER A 93 -0.75 -5.83 -11.68
C SER A 93 -1.96 -6.00 -10.75
N HIS A 94 -2.04 -5.18 -9.69
CA HIS A 94 -3.13 -5.26 -8.72
C HIS A 94 -4.45 -4.76 -9.33
N GLU A 95 -4.42 -3.69 -10.14
CA GLU A 95 -5.59 -3.22 -10.88
C GLU A 95 -6.16 -4.33 -11.78
N LYS A 96 -5.30 -4.98 -12.58
CA LYS A 96 -5.72 -6.04 -13.49
C LYS A 96 -6.36 -7.23 -12.76
N GLU A 97 -5.80 -7.63 -11.62
CA GLU A 97 -6.35 -8.72 -10.82
C GLU A 97 -7.70 -8.34 -10.19
N LEU A 98 -7.84 -7.11 -9.69
CA LEU A 98 -9.13 -6.58 -9.19
C LEU A 98 -10.19 -6.55 -10.29
N ARG A 99 -9.83 -6.08 -11.49
CA ARG A 99 -10.72 -6.07 -12.67
C ARG A 99 -11.14 -7.47 -13.08
N LYS A 100 -10.23 -8.44 -13.04
CA LYS A 100 -10.52 -9.86 -13.33
C LYS A 100 -11.51 -10.46 -12.33
N GLN A 101 -11.48 -10.01 -11.07
CA GLN A 101 -12.44 -10.41 -10.03
C GLN A 101 -13.74 -9.60 -10.06
N GLY A 102 -13.95 -8.76 -11.08
CA GLY A 102 -15.22 -8.07 -11.35
C GLY A 102 -15.36 -6.70 -10.71
N LEU A 103 -14.32 -6.14 -10.08
CA LEU A 103 -14.41 -4.83 -9.44
C LEU A 103 -14.53 -3.68 -10.47
N GLY A 104 -15.42 -2.74 -10.19
CA GLY A 104 -15.61 -1.50 -10.94
C GLY A 104 -14.39 -0.57 -10.88
N LYS A 105 -14.23 0.30 -11.89
CA LYS A 105 -13.12 1.27 -11.94
C LYS A 105 -13.29 2.31 -10.83
N GLU A 106 -14.53 2.60 -10.49
CA GLU A 106 -14.98 3.49 -9.45
C GLU A 106 -14.50 3.02 -8.07
N SER A 107 -14.57 1.72 -7.77
CA SER A 107 -14.09 1.14 -6.51
C SER A 107 -12.56 1.23 -6.42
N ILE A 108 -11.86 0.89 -7.50
CA ILE A 108 -10.40 0.98 -7.59
C ILE A 108 -9.93 2.43 -7.42
N GLN A 109 -10.56 3.37 -8.13
CA GLN A 109 -10.28 4.80 -8.00
C GLN A 109 -10.56 5.30 -6.58
N SER A 110 -11.61 4.80 -5.92
CA SER A 110 -11.92 5.15 -4.54
C SER A 110 -10.81 4.71 -3.58
N ALA A 111 -10.26 3.50 -3.75
CA ALA A 111 -9.11 3.05 -2.97
C ALA A 111 -7.87 3.94 -3.18
N LEU A 112 -7.60 4.35 -4.43
CA LEU A 112 -6.51 5.29 -4.74
C LEU A 112 -6.72 6.67 -4.09
N ARG A 113 -7.94 7.21 -4.10
CA ARG A 113 -8.28 8.48 -3.43
C ARG A 113 -8.10 8.39 -1.92
N ILE A 114 -8.56 7.29 -1.30
CA ILE A 114 -8.38 7.05 0.13
C ILE A 114 -6.89 6.99 0.48
N ALA A 115 -6.10 6.22 -0.28
CA ALA A 115 -4.66 6.11 -0.07
C ALA A 115 -3.95 7.47 -0.15
N ALA A 116 -4.32 8.31 -1.12
CA ALA A 116 -3.77 9.65 -1.27
C ALA A 116 -4.10 10.56 -0.08
N VAL A 117 -5.35 10.55 0.40
CA VAL A 117 -5.79 11.35 1.56
C VAL A 117 -5.10 10.88 2.84
N VAL A 118 -5.06 9.57 3.10
CA VAL A 118 -4.39 9.01 4.27
C VAL A 118 -2.90 9.36 4.28
N HIS A 119 -2.24 9.31 3.11
CA HIS A 119 -0.85 9.73 2.98
C HIS A 119 -0.66 11.22 3.28
N ALA A 120 -1.53 12.08 2.75
CA ALA A 120 -1.48 13.52 3.01
C ALA A 120 -1.62 13.83 4.50
N VAL A 121 -2.58 13.21 5.20
CA VAL A 121 -2.75 13.37 6.65
C VAL A 121 -1.49 12.95 7.41
N ALA A 122 -0.90 11.81 7.08
CA ALA A 122 0.32 11.33 7.73
C ALA A 122 1.48 12.32 7.57
N VAL A 123 1.69 12.86 6.36
CA VAL A 123 2.72 13.86 6.05
C VAL A 123 2.46 15.18 6.78
N THR A 124 1.21 15.67 6.76
CA THR A 124 0.84 16.92 7.43
C THR A 124 1.07 16.83 8.92
N LEU A 125 0.66 15.75 9.57
CA LEU A 125 0.88 15.54 11.01
C LEU A 125 2.36 15.41 11.37
N GLU A 126 3.15 14.72 10.54
CA GLU A 126 4.60 14.59 10.73
C GLU A 126 5.29 15.97 10.66
N ASN A 127 4.88 16.81 9.71
CA ASN A 127 5.39 18.17 9.57
C ASN A 127 4.92 19.11 10.68
N SER A 128 3.65 19.05 11.09
CA SER A 128 3.10 19.89 12.16
C SER A 128 3.70 19.57 13.54
N ALA A 129 4.18 18.34 13.75
CA ALA A 129 4.93 17.96 14.95
C ALA A 129 6.40 18.44 14.92
N SER A 130 6.88 18.96 13.80
CA SER A 130 8.24 19.47 13.66
C SER A 130 8.35 20.88 14.25
N PRO A 131 9.26 21.13 15.21
CA PRO A 131 9.38 22.44 15.88
C PRO A 131 9.69 23.61 14.95
N ALA A 132 10.18 23.35 13.72
CA ALA A 132 10.46 24.37 12.71
C ALA A 132 9.21 25.10 12.20
N LEU A 133 8.03 24.47 12.23
CA LEU A 133 6.77 25.11 11.82
C LEU A 133 6.04 25.81 12.98
N ALA A 134 6.26 25.39 14.22
CA ALA A 134 5.72 26.04 15.42
C ALA A 134 6.34 27.42 15.69
N GLN A 135 7.46 27.75 15.05
CA GLN A 135 8.10 29.08 15.11
C GLN A 135 7.75 29.98 13.92
N ALA A 136 7.00 29.47 12.94
CA ALA A 136 6.61 30.21 11.74
C ALA A 136 5.11 30.60 11.69
N ALA A 137 4.36 30.29 12.76
CA ALA A 137 2.96 30.63 12.96
C ALA A 137 2.83 31.53 14.20
#